data_AF-A0A2J8UEF7-F1
#
_entry.id   AF-A0A2J8UEF7-F1
#
_cell.length_a   1.000
_cell.length_b   1.000
_cell.length_c   1.000
_cell.angle_alpha   90.00
_cell.angle_beta   90.00
_cell.angle_gamma   90.00
#
_symmetry.space_group_name_H-M   'P 1'
#
loop_
_entity.id
_entity.type
_entity.pdbx_description
1 polymer ?
#
loop_
_entity_poly.entity_id
_entity_poly.type
_entity_poly.pdbx_seq_one_letter_code
_entity_poly.pdbx_strand_id
1 'polypeptide(L)' 'MAEDWLDCPALGPGWKRREVFRKSGATCGRSDTYYQRRQDPKQS' A
#
# COMPACT_ATOMS: atom_id res chain seq x y z
N MET A 1 7.96 12.62 1.45
CA MET A 1 7.27 12.31 0.17
C MET A 1 6.09 11.47 0.57
N ALA A 2 4.87 12.01 0.47
CA ALA A 2 3.70 11.41 1.08
C ALA A 2 3.58 9.94 0.65
N GLU A 3 3.71 9.08 1.64
CA GLU A 3 3.33 7.68 1.62
C GLU A 3 2.01 7.45 0.85
N ASP A 4 2.09 7.08 -0.44
CA ASP A 4 1.02 6.73 -1.40
C ASP A 4 0.15 5.51 -0.99
N TRP A 5 -0.13 5.38 0.30
CA TRP A 5 -1.00 4.35 0.83
C TRP A 5 -2.46 4.78 0.70
N LEU A 6 -3.15 4.14 -0.24
CA LEU A 6 -4.57 4.35 -0.51
C LEU A 6 -5.40 3.40 0.34
N ASP A 7 -6.54 3.85 0.87
CA ASP A 7 -7.49 2.96 1.54
C ASP A 7 -8.01 1.89 0.56
N CYS A 8 -8.07 0.65 1.03
CA CYS A 8 -8.42 -0.51 0.23
C CYS A 8 -9.70 -1.17 0.81
N PRO A 9 -10.89 -0.56 0.60
CA PRO A 9 -12.14 -1.07 1.15
C PRO A 9 -12.49 -2.47 0.64
N ALA A 10 -11.92 -2.89 -0.51
CA ALA A 10 -12.07 -4.25 -1.04
C ALA A 10 -11.53 -5.34 -0.10
N LEU A 11 -10.55 -5.03 0.76
CA LEU A 11 -10.03 -5.96 1.78
C LEU A 11 -10.68 -5.76 3.16
N GLY A 12 -11.52 -4.74 3.30
CA GLY A 12 -12.17 -4.35 4.56
C GLY A 12 -11.59 -3.07 5.18
N PRO A 13 -12.22 -2.56 6.24
CA PRO A 13 -11.81 -1.34 6.92
C PRO A 13 -10.40 -1.48 7.53
N GLY A 14 -9.62 -0.39 7.49
CA GLY A 14 -8.26 -0.34 8.03
C GLY A 14 -7.17 -0.90 7.11
N TRP A 15 -7.54 -1.49 5.97
CA TRP A 15 -6.59 -1.90 4.95
C TRP A 15 -6.19 -0.74 4.07
N LYS A 16 -4.89 -0.64 3.80
CA LYS A 16 -4.31 0.27 2.83
C LYS A 16 -3.50 -0.52 1.80
N ARG A 17 -3.48 -0.03 0.56
CA ARG A 17 -2.73 -0.56 -0.56
C ARG A 17 -1.77 0.52 -1.08
N ARG A 18 -0.57 0.12 -1.45
CA ARG A 18 0.40 0.99 -2.11
C ARG A 18 0.99 0.29 -3.32
N GLU A 19 1.02 0.99 -4.44
CA GLU A 19 1.73 0.55 -5.64
C GLU A 19 3.03 1.32 -5.78
N VAL A 20 4.14 0.63 -6.06
CA VAL A 20 5.46 1.22 -6.20
C VAL A 20 6.05 0.83 -7.55
N PHE A 21 6.35 1.83 -8.37
CA PHE A 21 7.05 1.63 -9.63
C PHE A 21 8.55 1.54 -9.40
N ARG A 22 9.16 0.44 -9.89
CA ARG A 22 10.61 0.28 -9.88
C ARG A 22 11.24 1.22 -10.90
N LYS A 23 11.99 2.20 -10.41
CA LYS A 23 12.60 3.25 -11.24
C LYS A 23 13.93 2.84 -11.88
N SER A 24 14.61 1.82 -11.35
CA SER A 24 15.97 1.45 -11.77
C SER A 24 16.25 -0.06 -11.63
N GLY A 25 17.36 -0.52 -12.20
CA GLY A 25 17.82 -1.91 -12.15
C GLY A 25 17.18 -2.81 -13.23
N ALA A 26 17.51 -4.11 -13.23
CA ALA A 26 17.05 -5.06 -14.24
C ALA A 26 15.52 -5.30 -14.27
N THR A 27 14.80 -4.79 -13.28
CA THR A 27 13.34 -4.91 -13.17
C THR A 27 12.65 -3.55 -13.23
N CYS A 28 13.34 -2.52 -13.74
CA CYS A 28 12.76 -1.21 -13.99
C CYS A 28 11.50 -1.32 -14.87
N GLY A 29 10.51 -0.48 -14.59
CA GLY A 29 9.21 -0.49 -15.28
C GLY A 29 8.19 -1.49 -14.74
N ARG A 30 8.58 -2.40 -13.82
CA ARG A 30 7.60 -3.23 -13.07
C ARG A 30 7.03 -2.46 -11.88
N SER A 31 5.80 -2.76 -11.50
CA SER A 31 5.16 -2.27 -10.29
C SER A 31 5.02 -3.39 -9.26
N ASP A 32 5.28 -3.07 -7.99
CA ASP A 32 4.99 -3.93 -6.85
C ASP A 32 3.80 -3.38 -6.09
N THR A 33 2.86 -4.26 -5.73
CA THR A 33 1.71 -3.91 -4.89
C THR A 33 1.92 -4.42 -3.47
N TYR A 34 1.83 -3.52 -2.51
CA TYR A 34 1.94 -3.81 -1.09
C TYR A 34 0.60 -3.54 -0.38
N TYR A 35 0.34 -4.30 0.68
CA TYR A 35 -0.84 -4.15 1.51
C TYR A 35 -0.41 -3.99 2.97
N GLN A 36 -1.05 -3.07 3.68
CA GLN A 36 -0.81 -2.82 5.09
C GLN A 36 -2.16 -2.76 5.81
N ARG A 37 -2.31 -3.59 6.84
CA ARG A 37 -3.40 -3.47 7.80
C ARG A 37 -2.97 -2.52 8.91
N ARG A 38 -3.59 -1.34 9.04
CA ARG A 38 -3.49 -0.56 10.26
C ARG A 38 -4.67 -0.94 11.14
N GLN A 39 -4.37 -1.54 12.30
CA GLN A 39 -5.38 -1.67 13.34
C GLN A 39 -5.70 -0.24 13.77
N ASP A 40 -6.93 0.20 13.54
CA ASP A 40 -7.37 1.48 14.06
C ASP A 40 -7.33 1.39 15.60
N PRO A 41 -6.60 2.27 16.30
CA PRO A 41 -6.48 2.20 17.74
C PRO A 41 -7.80 2.46 18.49
N LYS A 42 -8.92 2.78 17.81
CA LYS A 42 -10.24 2.96 18.42
C LYS A 42 -11.09 1.69 18.52
N GLN A 43 -10.48 0.51 18.49
CA GLN A 43 -11.17 -0.74 18.80
C GLN A 43 -10.39 -1.54 19.85
N SER A 44 -10.30 -0.97 21.05
CA SER A 44 -9.97 -1.69 22.30
C SER A 44 -10.81 -1.15 23.45
#